data_AF-A0A7U7J5Z0-F1
#
_entry.id   AF-A0A7U7J5Z0-F1
#
_cell.length_a   1.000
_cell.length_b   1.000
_cell.length_c   1.000
_cell.angle_alpha   90.00
_cell.angle_beta   90.00
_cell.angle_gamma   90.00
#
_symmetry.space_group_name_H-M   'P 1'
#
loop_
_entity.id
_entity.type
_entity.pdbx_description
1 polymer ?
#
loop_
_entity_poly.entity_id
_entity_poly.type
_entity_poly.pdbx_seq_one_letter_code
_entity_poly.pdbx_strand_id
1 'polypeptide(L)'
;MNTQMIVKTYEHEGLSLKVPFTNDAFFNATAVAKPFDRRPVDWLALPDTKSYINQVCDFLTLDKNQLVITKFGNPTAGGGTWMHPKLGVPFSRWLDTRFAIWCDLQVESILHGSQASLPLPTPAISDDPITPAQQSAIRQMATRRSRETGKYISFFYTGLNDHFELGKYSQLPARRFEEAMAFLEAMPITKGKLALPAPDQQTSVLLQQISESVARVESAVTAAPAREKKPAVKNPRRAEDLSFVRLDHHQRLLGWTVEHDDDEVWNDGLEVGFGFSEELRTLSHNNEREAYHALCAALLGLHREPGTGENWRQGRGQEMGFVDAIACLALIGMREVRMSPPAPDAWPNPLRRIGV
;
A
#
# COMPACT_ATOMS: atom_id res chain seq x y z
N MET A 1 31.49 -36.30 -13.03
CA MET A 1 30.84 -36.60 -11.74
C MET A 1 29.61 -35.72 -11.61
N ASN A 2 28.42 -36.31 -11.47
CA ASN A 2 27.18 -35.56 -11.28
C ASN A 2 27.25 -34.87 -9.91
N THR A 3 27.52 -33.56 -9.89
CA THR A 3 27.57 -32.77 -8.66
C THR A 3 26.12 -32.49 -8.27
N GLN A 4 25.57 -33.30 -7.36
CA GLN A 4 24.25 -33.05 -6.82
C GLN A 4 24.31 -31.74 -6.02
N MET A 5 23.66 -30.69 -6.50
CA MET A 5 23.61 -29.41 -5.79
C MET A 5 22.64 -29.53 -4.63
N ILE A 6 23.11 -29.18 -3.43
CA ILE A 6 22.28 -29.08 -2.23
C ILE A 6 21.65 -27.68 -2.25
N VAL A 7 20.34 -27.58 -2.09
CA VAL A 7 19.66 -26.28 -2.04
C VAL A 7 19.06 -26.10 -0.66
N LYS A 8 19.39 -24.97 -0.01
CA LYS A 8 18.68 -24.49 1.18
C LYS A 8 17.84 -23.28 0.80
N THR A 9 16.66 -23.18 1.39
CA THR A 9 15.74 -22.06 1.15
C THR A 9 15.70 -21.18 2.40
N TYR A 10 15.93 -19.89 2.21
CA TYR A 10 15.63 -18.86 3.18
C TYR A 10 14.34 -18.16 2.75
N GLU A 11 13.36 -18.08 3.66
CA GLU A 11 12.08 -17.44 3.41
C GLU A 11 11.84 -16.36 4.48
N HIS A 12 11.68 -15.11 4.03
CA HIS A 12 11.43 -13.99 4.92
C HIS A 12 10.79 -12.82 4.17
N GLU A 13 9.70 -12.24 4.69
CA GLU A 13 9.05 -11.04 4.14
C GLU A 13 8.75 -11.09 2.62
N GLY A 14 8.38 -12.27 2.09
CA GLY A 14 8.09 -12.47 0.66
C GLY A 14 9.32 -12.71 -0.23
N LEU A 15 10.53 -12.69 0.33
CA LEU A 15 11.75 -13.12 -0.32
C LEU A 15 11.94 -14.63 -0.12
N SER A 16 11.84 -15.41 -1.20
CA SER A 16 12.25 -16.82 -1.24
C SER A 16 13.62 -16.92 -1.92
N LEU A 17 14.65 -17.09 -1.10
CA LEU A 17 16.03 -17.16 -1.53
C LEU A 17 16.49 -18.62 -1.54
N LYS A 18 16.72 -19.16 -2.73
CA LYS A 18 17.35 -20.47 -2.91
C LYS A 18 18.87 -20.29 -2.92
N VAL A 19 19.54 -20.93 -1.97
CA VAL A 19 20.99 -20.92 -1.82
C VAL A 19 21.54 -22.26 -2.31
N PRO A 20 22.16 -22.31 -3.52
CA PRO A 20 22.78 -23.51 -4.04
C PRO A 20 24.15 -23.73 -3.38
N PHE A 21 24.39 -24.95 -2.95
CA PHE A 21 25.63 -25.43 -2.37
C PHE A 21 26.21 -26.59 -3.18
N THR A 22 27.54 -26.67 -3.22
CA THR A 22 28.25 -27.89 -3.61
C THR A 22 28.32 -28.87 -2.44
N ASN A 23 28.79 -30.09 -2.70
CA ASN A 23 29.06 -31.07 -1.65
C ASN A 23 30.15 -30.59 -0.65
N ASP A 24 31.08 -29.77 -1.12
CA ASP A 24 32.13 -29.13 -0.30
C ASP A 24 31.64 -27.85 0.41
N ALA A 25 30.31 -27.65 0.45
CA ALA A 25 29.65 -26.50 1.06
C ALA A 25 30.01 -25.12 0.47
N PHE A 26 30.54 -25.06 -0.75
CA PHE A 26 30.66 -23.78 -1.46
C PHE A 26 29.28 -23.30 -1.86
N PHE A 27 28.99 -22.02 -1.65
CA PHE A 27 27.71 -21.44 -2.03
C PHE A 27 27.85 -20.53 -3.25
N ASN A 28 26.80 -20.47 -4.08
CA ASN A 28 26.76 -19.58 -5.23
C ASN A 28 26.42 -18.14 -4.78
N ALA A 29 27.46 -17.33 -4.52
CA ALA A 29 27.33 -15.95 -4.08
C ALA A 29 26.59 -15.05 -5.09
N THR A 30 26.69 -15.34 -6.39
CA THR A 30 25.95 -14.59 -7.42
C THR A 30 24.44 -14.84 -7.32
N ALA A 31 24.04 -16.10 -7.12
CA ALA A 31 22.63 -16.44 -6.91
C ALA A 31 22.10 -15.82 -5.61
N VAL A 32 22.92 -15.79 -4.56
CA VAL A 32 22.56 -15.25 -3.24
C VAL A 32 22.42 -13.72 -3.27
N ALA A 33 23.31 -13.00 -3.95
CA ALA A 33 23.33 -11.54 -3.93
C ALA A 33 22.26 -10.90 -4.83
N LYS A 34 21.80 -11.62 -5.87
CA LYS A 34 20.88 -11.11 -6.89
C LYS A 34 19.59 -10.50 -6.30
N PRO A 35 18.89 -11.13 -5.34
CA PRO A 35 17.66 -10.55 -4.79
C PRO A 35 17.87 -9.31 -3.91
N PHE A 36 19.11 -9.08 -3.45
CA PHE A 36 19.49 -7.89 -2.69
C PHE A 36 20.03 -6.75 -3.58
N ASP A 37 19.96 -6.90 -4.92
CA ASP A 37 20.52 -5.98 -5.91
C ASP A 37 22.01 -5.66 -5.67
N ARG A 38 22.77 -6.69 -5.25
CA ARG A 38 24.19 -6.59 -4.92
C ARG A 38 25.01 -7.54 -5.79
N ARG A 39 26.30 -7.23 -5.98
CA ARG A 39 27.22 -8.10 -6.71
C ARG A 39 28.35 -8.57 -5.80
N PRO A 40 28.76 -9.85 -5.88
CA PRO A 40 29.87 -10.38 -5.07
C PRO A 40 31.18 -9.59 -5.24
N VAL A 41 31.44 -9.07 -6.45
CA VAL A 41 32.64 -8.26 -6.73
C VAL A 41 32.70 -6.98 -5.90
N ASP A 42 31.55 -6.38 -5.57
CA ASP A 42 31.49 -5.15 -4.78
C ASP A 42 31.91 -5.42 -3.32
N TRP A 43 31.49 -6.56 -2.76
CA TRP A 43 31.93 -7.00 -1.44
C TRP A 43 33.40 -7.38 -1.39
N LEU A 44 33.88 -8.13 -2.39
CA LEU A 44 35.28 -8.55 -2.52
C LEU A 44 36.25 -7.38 -2.72
N ALA A 45 35.75 -6.23 -3.18
CA ALA A 45 36.54 -5.02 -3.36
C ALA A 45 36.80 -4.26 -2.05
N LEU A 46 35.97 -4.46 -1.01
CA LEU A 46 36.07 -3.74 0.27
C LEU A 46 37.42 -4.02 0.97
N PRO A 47 38.06 -3.00 1.57
CA PRO A 47 39.33 -3.16 2.28
C PRO A 47 39.26 -4.19 3.41
N ASP A 48 38.22 -4.12 4.23
CA ASP A 48 38.02 -5.03 5.37
C ASP A 48 37.78 -6.46 4.91
N THR A 49 37.04 -6.66 3.81
CA THR A 49 36.85 -7.98 3.21
C THR A 49 38.16 -8.56 2.69
N LYS A 50 39.02 -7.75 2.07
CA LYS A 50 40.35 -8.20 1.63
C LYS A 50 41.23 -8.61 2.81
N SER A 51 41.22 -7.81 3.88
CA SER A 51 41.93 -8.14 5.13
C SER A 51 41.42 -9.45 5.74
N TYR A 52 40.09 -9.60 5.82
CA TYR A 52 39.45 -10.83 6.32
C TYR A 52 39.80 -12.05 5.47
N ILE A 53 39.74 -11.96 4.14
CA ILE A 53 40.09 -13.06 3.24
C ILE A 53 41.54 -13.48 3.41
N ASN A 54 42.47 -12.52 3.54
CA ASN A 54 43.88 -12.84 3.78
C ASN A 54 44.06 -13.60 5.10
N GLN A 55 43.39 -13.16 6.18
CA GLN A 55 43.44 -13.88 7.46
C GLN A 55 42.85 -15.29 7.37
N VAL A 56 41.78 -15.49 6.58
CA VAL A 56 41.22 -16.83 6.34
C VAL A 56 42.19 -17.71 5.55
N CYS A 57 42.86 -17.16 4.53
CA CYS A 57 43.91 -17.84 3.78
C CYS A 57 45.03 -18.30 4.72
N ASP A 58 45.53 -17.40 5.57
CA ASP A 58 46.62 -17.69 6.51
C ASP A 58 46.20 -18.75 7.54
N PHE A 59 44.99 -18.63 8.11
CA PHE A 59 44.50 -19.52 9.16
C PHE A 59 44.22 -20.95 8.66
N LEU A 60 43.78 -21.09 7.40
CA LEU A 60 43.44 -22.38 6.80
C LEU A 60 44.54 -22.93 5.88
N THR A 61 45.63 -22.18 5.69
CA THR A 61 46.70 -22.48 4.74
C THR A 61 46.15 -22.71 3.32
N LEU A 62 45.36 -21.76 2.83
CA LEU A 62 44.72 -21.80 1.52
C LEU A 62 45.11 -20.60 0.66
N ASP A 63 45.13 -20.78 -0.65
CA ASP A 63 45.25 -19.69 -1.61
C ASP A 63 43.90 -19.01 -1.86
N LYS A 64 43.95 -17.72 -2.24
CA LYS A 64 42.72 -16.92 -2.47
C LYS A 64 41.82 -17.50 -3.56
N ASN A 65 42.39 -18.12 -4.60
CA ASN A 65 41.64 -18.76 -5.68
C ASN A 65 40.92 -20.05 -5.23
N GLN A 66 41.28 -20.61 -4.07
CA GLN A 66 40.56 -21.71 -3.44
C GLN A 66 39.37 -21.20 -2.61
N LEU A 67 39.37 -19.93 -2.19
CA LEU A 67 38.26 -19.34 -1.44
C LEU A 67 37.16 -18.76 -2.35
N VAL A 68 37.51 -18.30 -3.55
CA VAL A 68 36.59 -17.69 -4.51
C VAL A 68 36.83 -18.27 -5.90
N ILE A 69 35.84 -19.01 -6.40
CA ILE A 69 35.88 -19.69 -7.69
C ILE A 69 34.87 -19.02 -8.62
N THR A 70 35.31 -18.55 -9.79
CA THR A 70 34.39 -17.98 -10.79
C THR A 70 34.16 -19.00 -11.90
N LYS A 71 32.89 -19.30 -12.19
CA LYS A 71 32.48 -20.17 -13.29
C LYS A 71 31.70 -19.37 -14.32
N PHE A 72 32.04 -19.53 -15.60
CA PHE A 72 31.30 -18.91 -16.70
C PHE A 72 29.94 -19.59 -16.90
N GLY A 73 28.92 -18.82 -17.30
CA GLY A 73 27.58 -19.30 -17.60
C GLY A 73 26.47 -18.70 -16.71
N ASN A 74 25.23 -19.16 -16.91
CA ASN A 74 24.07 -18.70 -16.16
C ASN A 74 24.12 -19.21 -14.70
N PRO A 75 23.85 -18.38 -13.68
CA PRO A 75 23.71 -18.82 -12.28
C PRO A 75 22.80 -20.02 -12.05
N THR A 76 21.71 -20.15 -12.80
CA THR A 76 20.79 -21.30 -12.68
C THR A 76 21.34 -22.59 -13.29
N ALA A 77 22.37 -22.50 -14.13
CA ALA A 77 23.09 -23.63 -14.73
C ALA A 77 24.45 -23.89 -14.05
N GLY A 78 24.70 -23.27 -12.89
CA GLY A 78 25.94 -23.44 -12.12
C GLY A 78 27.04 -22.40 -12.40
N GLY A 79 26.76 -21.38 -13.22
CA GLY A 79 27.65 -20.23 -13.42
C GLY A 79 27.64 -19.25 -12.24
N GLY A 80 28.58 -18.31 -12.23
CA GLY A 80 28.70 -17.28 -11.19
C GLY A 80 29.89 -17.47 -10.26
N THR A 81 29.93 -16.63 -9.23
CA THR A 81 30.97 -16.63 -8.19
C THR A 81 30.56 -17.57 -7.06
N TRP A 82 31.38 -18.59 -6.84
CA TRP A 82 31.23 -19.57 -5.77
C TRP A 82 32.22 -19.24 -4.65
N MET A 83 31.73 -19.20 -3.41
CA MET A 83 32.53 -18.82 -2.25
C MET A 83 32.63 -19.95 -1.26
N HIS A 84 33.81 -20.08 -0.66
CA HIS A 84 34.11 -21.03 0.40
C HIS A 84 33.22 -20.75 1.63
N PRO A 85 32.78 -21.78 2.38
CA PRO A 85 31.83 -21.64 3.50
C PRO A 85 32.25 -20.63 4.57
N LYS A 86 33.56 -20.45 4.79
CA LYS A 86 34.10 -19.46 5.74
C LYS A 86 33.85 -17.99 5.36
N LEU A 87 33.43 -17.74 4.13
CA LEU A 87 33.00 -16.43 3.66
C LEU A 87 31.48 -16.21 3.82
N GLY A 88 30.70 -17.27 4.07
CA GLY A 88 29.23 -17.22 4.03
C GLY A 88 28.61 -16.24 5.02
N VAL A 89 28.98 -16.35 6.30
CA VAL A 89 28.44 -15.50 7.36
C VAL A 89 28.85 -14.02 7.17
N PRO A 90 30.14 -13.67 6.99
CA PRO A 90 30.55 -12.29 6.67
C PRO A 90 29.86 -11.71 5.43
N PHE A 91 29.71 -12.52 4.38
CA PHE A 91 29.02 -12.10 3.16
C PHE A 91 27.53 -11.83 3.42
N SER A 92 26.86 -12.69 4.19
CA SER A 92 25.46 -12.50 4.56
C SER A 92 25.23 -11.19 5.33
N ARG A 93 26.13 -10.84 6.28
CA ARG A 93 26.08 -9.57 7.04
C ARG A 93 26.15 -8.33 6.16
N TRP A 94 26.92 -8.40 5.08
CA TRP A 94 27.00 -7.31 4.12
C TRP A 94 25.77 -7.21 3.21
N LEU A 95 25.14 -8.33 2.89
CA LEU A 95 23.94 -8.37 2.07
C LEU A 95 22.73 -7.80 2.80
N ASP A 96 22.41 -8.36 3.97
CA ASP A 96 21.26 -8.00 4.79
C ASP A 96 21.43 -8.52 6.23
N THR A 97 21.00 -7.72 7.21
CA THR A 97 21.16 -8.06 8.63
C THR A 97 20.31 -9.26 9.05
N ARG A 98 19.07 -9.37 8.55
CA ARG A 98 18.17 -10.47 8.93
C ARG A 98 18.58 -11.79 8.30
N PHE A 99 19.04 -11.75 7.05
CA PHE A 99 19.63 -12.91 6.40
C PHE A 99 20.86 -13.43 7.16
N ALA A 100 21.70 -12.54 7.67
CA ALA A 100 22.86 -12.93 8.49
C ALA A 100 22.46 -13.62 9.80
N ILE A 101 21.47 -13.08 10.51
CA ILE A 101 20.92 -13.69 11.72
C ILE A 101 20.40 -15.10 11.42
N TRP A 102 19.71 -15.28 10.30
CA TRP A 102 19.24 -16.60 9.89
C TRP A 102 20.41 -17.57 9.63
N CYS A 103 21.48 -17.13 8.95
CA CYS A 103 22.67 -17.94 8.75
C CYS A 103 23.33 -18.36 10.08
N ASP A 104 23.44 -17.45 11.04
CA ASP A 104 23.99 -17.73 12.37
C ASP A 104 23.13 -18.81 13.09
N LEU A 105 21.80 -18.74 13.00
CA LEU A 105 20.89 -19.74 13.56
C LEU A 105 21.00 -21.11 12.90
N GLN A 106 21.32 -21.18 11.59
CA GLN A 106 21.59 -22.47 10.94
C GLN A 106 22.86 -23.11 11.51
N VAL A 107 23.90 -22.32 11.80
CA VAL A 107 25.13 -22.82 12.43
C VAL A 107 24.84 -23.33 13.84
N GLU A 108 24.08 -22.59 14.65
CA GLU A 108 23.68 -23.02 15.99
C GLU A 108 22.88 -24.33 15.97
N SER A 109 21.94 -24.47 15.03
CA SER A 109 21.12 -25.68 14.91
C SER A 109 21.95 -26.93 14.60
N ILE A 110 23.01 -26.77 13.81
CA ILE A 110 23.97 -27.85 13.53
C ILE A 110 24.75 -28.20 14.81
N LEU A 111 25.22 -27.20 15.55
CA LEU A 111 26.00 -27.40 16.77
C LEU A 111 25.21 -28.09 17.89
N HIS A 112 23.91 -27.85 17.97
CA HIS A 112 23.01 -28.48 18.94
C HIS A 112 22.50 -29.87 18.54
N GLY A 113 22.99 -30.45 17.43
CA GLY A 113 22.68 -31.83 17.05
C GLY A 113 21.27 -32.02 16.51
N SER A 114 20.89 -31.24 15.48
CA SER A 114 19.74 -31.46 14.59
C SER A 114 18.36 -31.73 15.25
N GLN A 115 18.17 -31.32 16.50
CA GLN A 115 16.86 -31.14 17.17
C GLN A 115 16.82 -29.89 18.06
N ALA A 116 17.53 -28.84 17.66
CA ALA A 116 17.18 -27.50 18.07
C ALA A 116 17.31 -26.61 16.84
N SER A 117 16.26 -26.53 16.04
CA SER A 117 15.88 -25.18 15.63
C SER A 117 15.61 -24.47 16.96
N LEU A 118 16.59 -23.73 17.50
CA LEU A 118 16.21 -22.67 18.41
C LEU A 118 15.17 -21.89 17.62
N PRO A 119 13.91 -21.80 18.09
CA PRO A 119 12.96 -20.95 17.43
C PRO A 119 13.61 -19.58 17.40
N LEU A 120 14.06 -19.15 16.21
CA LEU A 120 14.28 -17.74 15.87
C LEU A 120 13.13 -17.03 16.56
N PRO A 121 13.38 -16.19 17.59
CA PRO A 121 12.42 -15.90 18.65
C PRO A 121 11.06 -15.88 18.01
N THR A 122 10.29 -16.96 18.21
CA THR A 122 8.94 -17.00 17.69
C THR A 122 8.37 -15.74 18.27
N PRO A 123 7.97 -14.74 17.44
CA PRO A 123 7.54 -13.47 17.98
C PRO A 123 6.54 -13.86 19.05
N ALA A 124 6.92 -13.54 20.30
CA ALA A 124 6.16 -13.92 21.46
C ALA A 124 4.73 -13.56 21.12
N ILE A 125 3.81 -14.48 21.40
CA ILE A 125 2.36 -14.30 21.33
C ILE A 125 2.05 -12.81 21.49
N SER A 126 1.87 -12.14 20.37
CA SER A 126 1.69 -10.71 20.33
C SER A 126 0.55 -10.47 19.38
N ASP A 127 -0.48 -9.83 19.92
CA ASP A 127 -1.56 -9.22 19.14
C ASP A 127 -1.06 -7.94 18.41
N ASP A 128 0.25 -7.73 18.33
CA ASP A 128 0.82 -6.66 17.54
C ASP A 128 0.36 -6.75 16.08
N PRO A 129 -0.01 -5.60 15.49
CA PRO A 129 -0.42 -5.53 14.10
C PRO A 129 0.69 -6.01 13.14
N ILE A 130 0.27 -6.50 11.97
CA ILE A 130 1.17 -6.89 10.89
C ILE A 130 2.22 -5.82 10.58
N THR A 131 3.46 -6.27 10.40
CA THR A 131 4.59 -5.39 10.10
C THR A 131 4.43 -4.67 8.76
N PRO A 132 5.15 -3.56 8.50
CA PRO A 132 5.09 -2.88 7.20
C PRO A 132 5.41 -3.79 6.01
N ALA A 133 6.27 -4.79 6.20
CA ALA A 133 6.60 -5.78 5.19
C ALA A 133 5.43 -6.75 4.93
N GLN A 134 4.77 -7.23 5.98
CA GLN A 134 3.55 -8.05 5.86
C GLN A 134 2.40 -7.27 5.22
N GLN A 135 2.24 -5.97 5.56
CA GLN A 135 1.29 -5.09 4.87
C GLN A 135 1.62 -4.97 3.38
N SER A 136 2.91 -4.84 3.03
CA SER A 136 3.35 -4.81 1.62
C SER A 136 3.02 -6.11 0.89
N ALA A 137 3.22 -7.27 1.53
CA ALA A 137 2.89 -8.57 0.96
C ALA A 137 1.38 -8.72 0.67
N ILE A 138 0.52 -8.30 1.61
CA ILE A 138 -0.94 -8.25 1.40
C ILE A 138 -1.30 -7.33 0.22
N ARG A 139 -0.67 -6.14 0.13
CA ARG A 139 -0.89 -5.23 -0.99
C ARG A 139 -0.47 -5.83 -2.34
N GLN A 140 0.67 -6.53 -2.38
CA GLN A 140 1.16 -7.18 -3.59
C GLN A 140 0.23 -8.31 -4.03
N MET A 141 -0.25 -9.14 -3.09
CA MET A 141 -1.22 -10.19 -3.36
C MET A 141 -2.54 -9.63 -3.91
N ALA A 142 -3.12 -8.64 -3.23
CA ALA A 142 -4.34 -7.98 -3.66
C ALA A 142 -4.18 -7.33 -5.06
N THR A 143 -3.03 -6.71 -5.33
CA THR A 143 -2.72 -6.12 -6.65
C THR A 143 -2.62 -7.19 -7.73
N ARG A 144 -1.92 -8.30 -7.45
CA ARG A 144 -1.76 -9.42 -8.38
C ARG A 144 -3.13 -10.02 -8.74
N ARG A 145 -3.92 -10.34 -7.71
CA ARG A 145 -5.27 -10.90 -7.85
C ARG A 145 -6.21 -9.91 -8.55
N SER A 146 -6.11 -8.61 -8.29
CA SER A 146 -6.88 -7.59 -9.03
C SER A 146 -6.61 -7.64 -10.54
N ARG A 147 -5.35 -7.79 -10.94
CA ARG A 147 -4.97 -7.91 -12.37
C ARG A 147 -5.42 -9.23 -13.00
N GLU A 148 -5.31 -10.33 -12.26
CA GLU A 148 -5.70 -11.66 -12.74
C GLU A 148 -7.21 -11.81 -12.90
N THR A 149 -7.98 -11.10 -12.09
CA THR A 149 -9.43 -11.32 -11.94
C THR A 149 -10.28 -10.17 -12.50
N GLY A 150 -9.66 -9.03 -12.81
CA GLY A 150 -10.33 -7.81 -13.28
C GLY A 150 -11.16 -7.09 -12.20
N LYS A 151 -11.09 -7.53 -10.94
CA LYS A 151 -11.75 -6.87 -9.80
C LYS A 151 -10.88 -5.74 -9.27
N TYR A 152 -11.49 -4.68 -8.76
CA TYR A 152 -10.76 -3.59 -8.09
C TYR A 152 -9.97 -4.11 -6.89
N ILE A 153 -8.80 -3.55 -6.64
CA ILE A 153 -7.96 -3.93 -5.50
C ILE A 153 -8.68 -3.76 -4.15
N SER A 154 -9.60 -2.79 -4.06
CA SER A 154 -10.46 -2.55 -2.89
C SER A 154 -11.32 -3.76 -2.53
N PHE A 155 -11.78 -4.55 -3.51
CA PHE A 155 -12.55 -5.79 -3.29
C PHE A 155 -11.81 -6.77 -2.37
N PHE A 156 -10.49 -6.89 -2.55
CA PHE A 156 -9.65 -7.81 -1.78
C PHE A 156 -9.38 -7.28 -0.37
N TYR A 157 -9.20 -5.96 -0.20
CA TYR A 157 -9.04 -5.37 1.13
C TYR A 157 -10.34 -5.44 1.93
N THR A 158 -11.49 -5.16 1.30
CA THR A 158 -12.80 -5.27 1.94
C THR A 158 -13.05 -6.70 2.40
N GLY A 159 -12.92 -7.69 1.49
CA GLY A 159 -13.15 -9.08 1.89
C GLY A 159 -12.17 -9.60 2.94
N LEU A 160 -10.93 -9.11 2.96
CA LEU A 160 -9.99 -9.43 4.03
C LEU A 160 -10.35 -8.73 5.35
N ASN A 161 -10.79 -7.48 5.33
CA ASN A 161 -11.27 -6.81 6.54
C ASN A 161 -12.50 -7.54 7.11
N ASP A 162 -13.45 -7.95 6.25
CA ASP A 162 -14.67 -8.63 6.65
C ASP A 162 -14.37 -10.04 7.21
N HIS A 163 -13.50 -10.82 6.55
CA HIS A 163 -13.16 -12.18 7.00
C HIS A 163 -12.43 -12.22 8.35
N PHE A 164 -11.68 -11.16 8.67
CA PHE A 164 -10.91 -11.05 9.91
C PHE A 164 -11.53 -10.10 10.94
N GLU A 165 -12.72 -9.55 10.66
CA GLU A 165 -13.44 -8.57 11.51
C GLU A 165 -12.58 -7.34 11.89
N LEU A 166 -11.89 -6.76 10.90
CA LEU A 166 -10.94 -5.67 11.10
C LEU A 166 -11.50 -4.33 10.61
N GLY A 167 -11.22 -3.25 11.36
CA GLY A 167 -11.43 -1.89 10.86
C GLY A 167 -10.48 -1.54 9.70
N LYS A 168 -9.28 -2.09 9.71
CA LYS A 168 -8.29 -1.95 8.64
C LYS A 168 -7.33 -3.14 8.63
N TYR A 169 -6.99 -3.66 7.45
CA TYR A 169 -6.07 -4.80 7.33
C TYR A 169 -4.70 -4.57 8.02
N SER A 170 -4.25 -3.33 8.16
CA SER A 170 -3.01 -3.01 8.88
C SER A 170 -3.06 -3.37 10.36
N GLN A 171 -4.25 -3.59 10.93
CA GLN A 171 -4.51 -4.04 12.29
C GLN A 171 -4.53 -5.57 12.43
N LEU A 172 -4.41 -6.31 11.32
CA LEU A 172 -4.39 -7.78 11.35
C LEU A 172 -3.30 -8.24 12.33
N PRO A 173 -3.60 -9.11 13.31
CA PRO A 173 -2.59 -9.66 14.19
C PRO A 173 -1.55 -10.45 13.37
N ALA A 174 -0.26 -10.23 13.61
CA ALA A 174 0.81 -10.84 12.83
C ALA A 174 0.73 -12.38 12.76
N ARG A 175 0.15 -13.02 13.79
CA ARG A 175 -0.11 -14.47 13.86
C ARG A 175 -1.10 -14.99 12.80
N ARG A 176 -2.01 -14.15 12.32
CA ARG A 176 -3.03 -14.51 11.31
C ARG A 176 -2.60 -14.16 9.88
N PHE A 177 -1.35 -13.73 9.69
CA PHE A 177 -0.84 -13.31 8.40
C PHE A 177 -0.91 -14.42 7.33
N GLU A 178 -0.48 -15.64 7.66
CA GLU A 178 -0.52 -16.77 6.73
C GLU A 178 -1.95 -17.15 6.35
N GLU A 179 -2.87 -17.13 7.33
CA GLU A 179 -4.30 -17.34 7.12
C GLU A 179 -4.88 -16.28 6.16
N ALA A 180 -4.48 -15.02 6.32
CA ALA A 180 -4.92 -13.93 5.48
C ALA A 180 -4.39 -14.01 4.04
N MET A 181 -3.14 -14.44 3.86
CA MET A 181 -2.56 -14.69 2.54
C MET A 181 -3.26 -15.85 1.83
N ALA A 182 -3.52 -16.95 2.55
CA ALA A 182 -4.26 -18.10 2.03
C ALA A 182 -5.70 -17.72 1.64
N PHE A 183 -6.37 -16.90 2.46
CA PHE A 183 -7.69 -16.38 2.15
C PHE A 183 -7.70 -15.53 0.87
N LEU A 184 -6.78 -14.58 0.71
CA LEU A 184 -6.70 -13.73 -0.50
C LEU A 184 -6.46 -14.53 -1.77
N GLU A 185 -5.61 -15.56 -1.68
CA GLU A 185 -5.33 -16.49 -2.77
C GLU A 185 -6.59 -17.27 -3.17
N ALA A 186 -7.29 -17.85 -2.18
CA ALA A 186 -8.47 -18.68 -2.38
C ALA A 186 -9.78 -17.88 -2.55
N MET A 187 -9.73 -16.55 -2.40
CA MET A 187 -10.92 -15.70 -2.38
C MET A 187 -11.76 -15.92 -3.66
N PRO A 188 -13.05 -16.27 -3.54
CA PRO A 188 -13.85 -16.63 -4.71
C PRO A 188 -14.05 -15.43 -5.63
N ILE A 189 -13.69 -15.61 -6.89
CA ILE A 189 -14.00 -14.66 -7.97
C ILE A 189 -15.38 -15.06 -8.48
N THR A 190 -16.44 -14.56 -7.85
CA THR A 190 -17.80 -14.90 -8.29
C THR A 190 -17.99 -14.46 -9.75
N LYS A 191 -17.95 -15.42 -10.67
CA LYS A 191 -18.40 -15.28 -12.07
C LYS A 191 -19.92 -15.41 -12.06
N GLY A 192 -20.59 -14.27 -11.95
CA GLY A 192 -22.01 -14.14 -12.24
C GLY A 192 -22.27 -12.70 -12.62
N LYS A 193 -23.22 -12.46 -13.54
CA LYS A 193 -23.93 -11.18 -13.59
C LYS A 193 -24.11 -10.70 -12.15
N LEU A 194 -23.77 -9.45 -11.85
CA LEU A 194 -23.79 -8.89 -10.51
C LEU A 194 -25.21 -8.96 -9.91
N ALA A 195 -25.61 -10.14 -9.44
CA ALA A 195 -26.54 -10.28 -8.36
C ALA A 195 -25.67 -10.02 -7.13
N LEU A 196 -25.77 -8.80 -6.61
CA LEU A 196 -25.19 -8.45 -5.31
C LEU A 196 -25.59 -9.56 -4.34
N PRO A 197 -24.64 -10.20 -3.61
CA PRO A 197 -25.02 -11.09 -2.53
C PRO A 197 -25.95 -10.32 -1.60
N ALA A 198 -26.96 -10.99 -1.04
CA ALA A 198 -27.80 -10.36 -0.02
C ALA A 198 -26.86 -9.77 1.04
N PRO A 199 -26.98 -8.46 1.34
CA PRO A 199 -25.98 -7.77 2.12
C PRO A 199 -25.84 -8.46 3.48
N ASP A 200 -24.61 -8.77 3.89
CA ASP A 200 -24.35 -9.23 5.26
C ASP A 200 -24.79 -8.14 6.26
N GLN A 201 -24.79 -8.44 7.57
CA GLN A 201 -25.33 -7.50 8.54
C GLN A 201 -24.59 -6.14 8.52
N GLN A 202 -23.30 -6.14 8.21
CA GLN A 202 -22.48 -4.93 8.12
C GLN A 202 -22.71 -4.15 6.81
N THR A 203 -22.88 -4.83 5.68
CA THR A 203 -23.29 -4.23 4.39
C THR A 203 -24.73 -3.76 4.43
N SER A 204 -25.62 -4.44 5.17
CA SER A 204 -27.00 -4.02 5.38
C SER A 204 -27.04 -2.75 6.22
N VAL A 205 -26.22 -2.68 7.28
CA VAL A 205 -26.03 -1.46 8.07
C VAL A 205 -25.41 -0.36 7.22
N LEU A 206 -24.41 -0.65 6.39
CA LEU A 206 -23.78 0.35 5.51
C LEU A 206 -24.74 0.84 4.41
N LEU A 207 -25.50 -0.04 3.77
CA LEU A 207 -26.52 0.33 2.78
C LEU A 207 -27.66 1.09 3.43
N GLN A 208 -28.03 0.75 4.67
CA GLN A 208 -28.98 1.52 5.45
C GLN A 208 -28.40 2.91 5.77
N GLN A 209 -27.15 3.02 6.21
CA GLN A 209 -26.46 4.30 6.45
C GLN A 209 -26.37 5.14 5.18
N ILE A 210 -26.00 4.55 4.03
CA ILE A 210 -25.99 5.22 2.73
C ILE A 210 -27.40 5.67 2.35
N SER A 211 -28.41 4.82 2.54
CA SER A 211 -29.81 5.17 2.27
C SER A 211 -30.30 6.29 3.17
N GLU A 212 -29.89 6.31 4.43
CA GLU A 212 -30.19 7.37 5.39
C GLU A 212 -29.46 8.67 5.03
N SER A 213 -28.17 8.63 4.66
CA SER A 213 -27.40 9.78 4.19
C SER A 213 -27.98 10.36 2.91
N VAL A 214 -28.32 9.51 1.94
CA VAL A 214 -29.00 9.92 0.70
C VAL A 214 -30.36 10.54 1.02
N ALA A 215 -31.17 9.94 1.91
CA ALA A 215 -32.46 10.50 2.33
C ALA A 215 -32.31 11.85 3.07
N ARG A 216 -31.26 12.01 3.90
CA ARG A 216 -30.94 13.29 4.56
C ARG A 216 -30.57 14.36 3.53
N VAL A 217 -29.74 14.02 2.53
CA VAL A 217 -29.37 14.95 1.45
C VAL A 217 -30.58 15.26 0.56
N GLU A 218 -31.40 14.27 0.17
CA GLU A 218 -32.65 14.48 -0.58
C GLU A 218 -33.64 15.37 0.21
N SER A 219 -33.74 15.18 1.53
CA SER A 219 -34.53 16.05 2.40
C SER A 219 -33.94 17.45 2.55
N ALA A 220 -32.61 17.61 2.57
CA ALA A 220 -31.94 18.90 2.65
C ALA A 220 -32.03 19.68 1.32
N VAL A 221 -31.98 18.99 0.18
CA VAL A 221 -32.24 19.57 -1.15
C VAL A 221 -33.66 20.14 -1.24
N THR A 222 -34.61 19.56 -0.50
CA THR A 222 -36.03 19.97 -0.50
C THR A 222 -36.41 20.88 0.68
N ALA A 223 -35.60 21.00 1.72
CA ALA A 223 -35.87 21.80 2.92
C ALA A 223 -35.03 23.09 3.00
N ALA A 224 -35.56 24.08 3.72
CA ALA A 224 -34.83 25.31 4.08
C ALA A 224 -33.67 25.01 5.05
N PRO A 225 -32.58 25.82 5.05
CA PRO A 225 -31.30 25.44 5.66
C PRO A 225 -31.40 25.26 7.19
N ALA A 226 -30.89 24.14 7.70
CA ALA A 226 -30.80 23.82 9.13
C ALA A 226 -29.48 24.28 9.75
N ARG A 227 -29.53 24.56 11.07
CA ARG A 227 -28.57 25.29 11.93
C ARG A 227 -27.07 24.95 11.73
N GLU A 228 -26.29 26.00 11.45
CA GLU A 228 -24.83 26.01 11.31
C GLU A 228 -24.10 26.05 12.67
N LYS A 229 -23.05 25.22 12.85
CA LYS A 229 -22.09 25.34 13.97
C LYS A 229 -20.90 26.27 13.68
N LYS A 230 -20.65 26.67 12.42
CA LYS A 230 -19.67 27.70 11.99
C LYS A 230 -20.07 28.24 10.61
N PRO A 231 -19.72 29.49 10.24
CA PRO A 231 -20.51 30.28 9.29
C PRO A 231 -20.35 29.74 7.86
N ALA A 232 -21.43 29.19 7.33
CA ALA A 232 -21.49 28.87 5.90
C ALA A 232 -21.47 30.20 5.12
N VAL A 233 -20.74 30.22 4.02
CA VAL A 233 -20.75 31.38 3.12
C VAL A 233 -22.13 31.45 2.47
N LYS A 234 -22.93 32.44 2.87
CA LYS A 234 -24.36 32.51 2.49
C LYS A 234 -24.62 32.70 1.00
N ASN A 235 -23.63 33.14 0.22
CA ASN A 235 -23.79 33.39 -1.22
C ASN A 235 -22.45 33.49 -1.99
N PRO A 236 -21.68 32.40 -2.12
CA PRO A 236 -20.44 32.40 -2.89
C PRO A 236 -20.74 32.67 -4.38
N ARG A 237 -19.95 33.57 -4.99
CA ARG A 237 -20.04 33.94 -6.42
C ARG A 237 -18.80 33.49 -7.21
N ARG A 238 -17.68 33.28 -6.54
CA ARG A 238 -16.40 32.82 -7.08
C ARG A 238 -15.87 31.65 -6.27
N ALA A 239 -14.99 30.82 -6.86
CA ALA A 239 -14.38 29.70 -6.15
C ALA A 239 -13.57 30.13 -4.91
N GLU A 240 -13.01 31.33 -4.92
CA GLU A 240 -12.28 31.93 -3.79
C GLU A 240 -13.18 32.31 -2.59
N ASP A 241 -14.50 32.38 -2.80
CA ASP A 241 -15.46 32.68 -1.73
C ASP A 241 -15.76 31.44 -0.88
N LEU A 242 -15.32 30.24 -1.28
CA LEU A 242 -15.59 28.99 -0.56
C LEU A 242 -14.69 28.87 0.67
N SER A 243 -15.28 28.47 1.81
CA SER A 243 -14.58 28.40 3.10
C SER A 243 -13.47 27.35 3.18
N PHE A 244 -13.43 26.42 2.23
CA PHE A 244 -12.45 25.34 2.14
C PHE A 244 -11.42 25.54 1.02
N VAL A 245 -11.40 26.69 0.35
CA VAL A 245 -10.50 26.99 -0.78
C VAL A 245 -9.77 28.30 -0.54
N ARG A 246 -8.52 28.41 -1.00
CA ARG A 246 -7.73 29.66 -0.99
C ARG A 246 -6.94 29.83 -2.28
N LEU A 247 -6.57 31.07 -2.62
CA LEU A 247 -5.57 31.34 -3.66
C LEU A 247 -4.15 31.34 -3.09
N ASP A 248 -3.23 30.68 -3.79
CA ASP A 248 -1.80 30.82 -3.51
C ASP A 248 -1.22 32.13 -4.08
N HIS A 249 0.08 32.34 -3.83
CA HIS A 249 0.82 33.50 -4.31
C HIS A 249 0.88 33.62 -5.85
N HIS A 250 0.55 32.55 -6.57
CA HIS A 250 0.45 32.50 -8.02
C HIS A 250 -1.00 32.57 -8.54
N GLN A 251 -1.97 32.93 -7.69
CA GLN A 251 -3.40 33.00 -8.03
C GLN A 251 -4.00 31.65 -8.46
N ARG A 252 -3.48 30.55 -7.91
CA ARG A 252 -3.97 29.18 -8.16
C ARG A 252 -4.84 28.74 -6.99
N LEU A 253 -5.95 28.05 -7.28
CA LEU A 253 -6.87 27.55 -6.26
C LEU A 253 -6.25 26.35 -5.53
N LEU A 254 -6.14 26.46 -4.20
CA LEU A 254 -5.75 25.41 -3.27
C LEU A 254 -6.98 24.95 -2.49
N GLY A 255 -7.30 23.65 -2.57
CA GLY A 255 -8.34 23.05 -1.72
C GLY A 255 -7.81 22.71 -0.33
N TRP A 256 -8.73 22.58 0.64
CA TRP A 256 -8.47 22.10 2.01
C TRP A 256 -7.55 22.98 2.83
N THR A 257 -7.84 24.28 2.85
CA THR A 257 -7.10 25.28 3.63
C THR A 257 -7.87 25.71 4.88
N VAL A 258 -8.44 24.74 5.59
CA VAL A 258 -9.26 24.95 6.80
C VAL A 258 -8.38 24.75 8.04
N GLU A 259 -8.54 25.61 9.04
CA GLU A 259 -7.91 25.38 10.35
C GLU A 259 -8.58 24.20 11.05
N HIS A 260 -7.77 23.23 11.45
CA HIS A 260 -8.23 22.10 12.24
C HIS A 260 -7.90 22.30 13.72
N ASP A 261 -8.87 22.03 14.59
CA ASP A 261 -8.63 22.00 16.03
C ASP A 261 -8.03 20.62 16.41
N ASP A 262 -6.89 20.63 17.10
CA ASP A 262 -6.21 19.40 17.54
C ASP A 262 -7.02 18.60 18.56
N ASP A 263 -8.01 19.24 19.20
CA ASP A 263 -8.94 18.62 20.14
C ASP A 263 -10.32 18.27 19.49
N GLU A 264 -10.49 18.44 18.17
CA GLU A 264 -11.78 18.21 17.49
C GLU A 264 -12.19 16.72 17.49
N VAL A 265 -13.38 16.43 18.01
CA VAL A 265 -13.98 15.09 17.92
C VAL A 265 -14.28 14.80 16.45
N TRP A 266 -13.77 13.69 15.92
CA TRP A 266 -13.86 13.33 14.49
C TRP A 266 -15.28 13.46 13.87
N ASN A 267 -16.33 13.16 14.65
CA ASN A 267 -17.72 13.29 14.21
C ASN A 267 -18.17 14.74 13.97
N ASP A 268 -17.67 15.72 14.71
CA ASP A 268 -18.01 17.14 14.50
C ASP A 268 -17.42 17.65 13.19
N GLY A 269 -16.23 17.18 12.81
CA GLY A 269 -15.65 17.47 11.50
C GLY A 269 -16.52 16.97 10.35
N LEU A 270 -17.20 15.83 10.50
CA LEU A 270 -18.04 15.26 9.45
C LEU A 270 -19.25 16.16 9.12
N GLU A 271 -19.89 16.75 10.14
CA GLU A 271 -20.95 17.75 9.94
C GLU A 271 -20.44 19.02 9.24
N VAL A 272 -19.23 19.47 9.56
CA VAL A 272 -18.59 20.62 8.91
C VAL A 272 -18.32 20.33 7.42
N GLY A 273 -17.85 19.12 7.09
CA GLY A 273 -17.68 18.66 5.72
C GLY A 273 -18.96 18.69 4.88
N PHE A 274 -20.10 18.33 5.48
CA PHE A 274 -21.41 18.47 4.84
C PHE A 274 -21.72 19.94 4.51
N GLY A 275 -21.40 20.88 5.42
CA GLY A 275 -21.58 22.32 5.18
C GLY A 275 -20.85 22.84 3.95
N PHE A 276 -19.63 22.35 3.69
CA PHE A 276 -18.86 22.73 2.50
C PHE A 276 -19.54 22.31 1.18
N SER A 277 -20.30 21.22 1.19
CA SER A 277 -21.06 20.79 0.00
C SER A 277 -22.23 21.74 -0.32
N GLU A 278 -22.81 22.39 0.70
CA GLU A 278 -23.87 23.38 0.51
C GLU A 278 -23.34 24.71 -0.06
N GLU A 279 -22.14 25.12 0.33
CA GLU A 279 -21.45 26.26 -0.29
C GLU A 279 -21.18 25.99 -1.77
N LEU A 280 -20.68 24.79 -2.10
CA LEU A 280 -20.47 24.39 -3.48
C LEU A 280 -21.78 24.31 -4.27
N ARG A 281 -22.86 23.80 -3.66
CA ARG A 281 -24.19 23.76 -4.27
C ARG A 281 -24.70 25.17 -4.58
N THR A 282 -24.54 26.10 -3.64
CA THR A 282 -24.90 27.51 -3.82
C THR A 282 -24.06 28.15 -4.94
N LEU A 283 -22.75 27.90 -4.96
CA LEU A 283 -21.88 28.37 -6.04
C LEU A 283 -22.29 27.78 -7.39
N SER A 284 -22.69 26.50 -7.43
CA SER A 284 -23.11 25.85 -8.68
C SER A 284 -24.36 26.50 -9.28
N HIS A 285 -25.30 26.95 -8.44
CA HIS A 285 -26.47 27.70 -8.88
C HIS A 285 -26.11 29.07 -9.46
N ASN A 286 -25.09 29.73 -8.90
CA ASN A 286 -24.67 31.07 -9.30
C ASN A 286 -23.71 31.07 -10.49
N ASN A 287 -22.81 30.08 -10.55
CA ASN A 287 -21.70 29.99 -11.50
C ASN A 287 -21.16 28.55 -11.62
N GLU A 288 -21.74 27.77 -12.52
CA GLU A 288 -21.39 26.37 -12.76
C GLU A 288 -19.91 26.16 -13.10
N ARG A 289 -19.28 27.11 -13.80
CA ARG A 289 -17.87 27.01 -14.20
C ARG A 289 -16.94 27.12 -13.00
N GLU A 290 -17.18 28.09 -12.13
CA GLU A 290 -16.41 28.26 -10.88
C GLU A 290 -16.63 27.09 -9.93
N ALA A 291 -17.88 26.61 -9.82
CA ALA A 291 -18.19 25.42 -9.03
C ALA A 291 -17.47 24.16 -9.55
N TYR A 292 -17.40 23.98 -10.88
CA TYR A 292 -16.65 22.88 -11.48
C TYR A 292 -15.16 22.96 -11.13
N HIS A 293 -14.54 24.13 -11.25
CA HIS A 293 -13.13 24.30 -10.92
C HIS A 293 -12.84 24.11 -9.43
N ALA A 294 -13.72 24.61 -8.55
CA ALA A 294 -13.63 24.38 -7.11
C ALA A 294 -13.74 22.90 -6.74
N LEU A 295 -14.70 22.19 -7.34
CA LEU A 295 -14.87 20.74 -7.14
C LEU A 295 -13.65 19.95 -7.62
N CYS A 296 -13.07 20.32 -8.78
CA CYS A 296 -11.83 19.72 -9.26
C CYS A 296 -10.65 20.01 -8.32
N ALA A 297 -10.53 21.24 -7.80
CA ALA A 297 -9.48 21.61 -6.85
C ALA A 297 -9.60 20.79 -5.55
N ALA A 298 -10.82 20.62 -5.03
CA ALA A 298 -11.10 19.84 -3.83
C ALA A 298 -10.82 18.34 -4.00
N LEU A 299 -11.22 17.74 -5.13
CA LEU A 299 -11.09 16.29 -5.34
C LEU A 299 -9.74 15.86 -5.91
N LEU A 300 -9.10 16.67 -6.74
CA LEU A 300 -7.87 16.31 -7.46
C LEU A 300 -6.61 16.94 -6.83
N GLY A 301 -6.76 17.81 -5.82
CA GLY A 301 -5.63 18.43 -5.13
C GLY A 301 -4.72 19.21 -6.08
N LEU A 302 -5.30 20.01 -6.98
CA LEU A 302 -4.56 20.77 -8.00
C LEU A 302 -3.86 22.00 -7.40
N HIS A 303 -2.90 21.78 -6.50
CA HIS A 303 -1.56 22.37 -6.50
C HIS A 303 -0.84 21.99 -5.20
N ARG A 304 0.23 21.20 -5.33
CA ARG A 304 1.24 21.03 -4.28
C ARG A 304 2.23 22.18 -4.41
N GLU A 305 2.39 23.02 -3.39
CA GLU A 305 3.58 23.88 -3.31
C GLU A 305 4.81 22.96 -3.17
N PRO A 306 5.79 23.01 -4.09
CA PRO A 306 7.00 22.24 -3.96
C PRO A 306 7.79 22.78 -2.77
N GLY A 307 7.87 22.02 -1.67
CA GLY A 307 8.79 22.32 -0.56
C GLY A 307 8.17 22.57 0.81
N THR A 308 6.84 22.61 0.97
CA THR A 308 6.23 22.89 2.29
C THR A 308 6.17 21.70 3.25
N GLY A 309 6.52 20.48 2.83
CA GLY A 309 6.63 19.34 3.74
C GLY A 309 5.32 18.92 4.44
N GLU A 310 4.20 19.60 4.17
CA GLU A 310 2.86 19.24 4.59
C GLU A 310 2.42 18.00 3.82
N ASN A 311 2.90 16.87 4.33
CA ASN A 311 2.29 15.58 4.05
C ASN A 311 0.81 15.69 4.45
N TRP A 312 -0.08 15.10 3.65
CA TRP A 312 -1.46 14.76 3.98
C TRP A 312 -1.56 13.92 5.26
N ARG A 313 -1.16 14.49 6.40
CA ARG A 313 -1.19 13.85 7.70
C ARG A 313 -2.60 14.04 8.22
N GLN A 314 -3.36 12.96 8.06
CA GLN A 314 -4.64 12.69 8.71
C GLN A 314 -5.78 13.54 8.11
N GLY A 315 -6.53 12.97 7.17
CA GLY A 315 -7.83 13.53 6.82
C GLY A 315 -8.67 13.62 8.10
N ARG A 316 -9.10 14.83 8.45
CA ARG A 316 -9.98 15.06 9.58
C ARG A 316 -11.41 14.79 9.11
N GLY A 317 -12.41 14.85 10.00
CA GLY A 317 -13.80 14.50 9.63
C GLY A 317 -14.36 15.33 8.47
N GLN A 318 -13.82 16.54 8.25
CA GLN A 318 -14.31 17.55 7.31
C GLN A 318 -14.15 17.15 5.83
N GLU A 319 -12.97 16.65 5.45
CA GLU A 319 -12.72 16.17 4.09
C GLU A 319 -13.61 14.95 3.76
N MET A 320 -13.79 14.07 4.75
CA MET A 320 -14.62 12.86 4.63
C MET A 320 -16.11 13.20 4.49
N GLY A 321 -16.62 14.14 5.29
CA GLY A 321 -18.02 14.59 5.21
C GLY A 321 -18.35 15.26 3.87
N PHE A 322 -17.43 16.06 3.33
CA PHE A 322 -17.61 16.66 2.00
C PHE A 322 -17.64 15.61 0.89
N VAL A 323 -16.71 14.65 0.90
CA VAL A 323 -16.69 13.57 -0.11
C VAL A 323 -17.95 12.71 -0.03
N ASP A 324 -18.44 12.40 1.17
CA ASP A 324 -19.69 11.67 1.37
C ASP A 324 -20.90 12.43 0.79
N ALA A 325 -20.99 13.74 1.04
CA ALA A 325 -22.02 14.60 0.47
C ALA A 325 -21.99 14.63 -1.06
N ILE A 326 -20.81 14.80 -1.67
CA ILE A 326 -20.64 14.78 -3.12
C ILE A 326 -21.02 13.42 -3.72
N ALA A 327 -20.66 12.32 -3.05
CA ALA A 327 -21.04 10.97 -3.49
C ALA A 327 -22.56 10.77 -3.46
N CYS A 328 -23.24 11.24 -2.42
CA CYS A 328 -24.70 11.24 -2.33
C CYS A 328 -25.34 12.05 -3.47
N LEU A 329 -24.86 13.28 -3.71
CA LEU A 329 -25.35 14.13 -4.81
C LEU A 329 -25.11 13.50 -6.18
N ALA A 330 -23.97 12.84 -6.40
CA ALA A 330 -23.68 12.13 -7.63
C ALA A 330 -24.63 10.94 -7.84
N LEU A 331 -24.97 10.18 -6.78
CA LEU A 331 -25.95 9.10 -6.84
C LEU A 331 -27.35 9.62 -7.18
N ILE A 332 -27.78 10.74 -6.58
CA ILE A 332 -29.04 11.40 -6.91
C ILE A 332 -29.05 11.81 -8.39
N GLY A 333 -28.01 12.50 -8.85
CA GLY A 333 -27.88 12.91 -10.26
C GLY A 333 -27.86 11.73 -11.25
N MET A 334 -27.16 10.63 -10.91
CA MET A 334 -27.14 9.42 -11.72
C MET A 334 -28.52 8.73 -11.79
N ARG A 335 -29.35 8.81 -10.73
CA ARG A 335 -30.73 8.32 -10.74
C ARG A 335 -31.59 9.14 -11.71
N GLU A 336 -31.48 10.47 -11.65
CA GLU A 336 -32.21 11.37 -12.57
C GLU A 336 -31.81 11.13 -14.03
N VAL A 337 -30.50 11.04 -14.32
CA VAL A 337 -29.97 10.73 -15.66
C VAL A 337 -30.44 9.36 -16.16
N ARG A 338 -30.59 8.37 -15.28
CA ARG A 338 -31.13 7.06 -15.67
C ARG A 338 -32.61 7.14 -16.09
N MET A 339 -33.39 8.00 -15.44
CA MET A 339 -34.80 8.21 -15.77
C MET A 339 -34.97 9.05 -17.03
N SER A 340 -34.04 9.98 -17.29
CA SER A 340 -34.01 10.85 -18.47
C SER A 340 -32.60 10.89 -19.09
N PRO A 341 -32.22 9.89 -19.91
CA PRO A 341 -30.87 9.81 -20.44
C PRO A 341 -30.59 10.94 -21.44
N PRO A 342 -29.45 11.63 -21.33
CA PRO A 342 -29.06 12.67 -22.28
C PRO A 342 -28.74 12.07 -23.65
N ALA A 343 -28.80 12.90 -24.69
CA ALA A 343 -28.44 12.49 -26.04
C ALA A 343 -26.98 11.98 -26.10
N PRO A 344 -26.67 10.98 -26.95
CA PRO A 344 -25.35 10.35 -26.99
C PRO A 344 -24.18 11.31 -27.25
N ASP A 345 -24.45 12.45 -27.87
CA ASP A 345 -23.52 13.52 -28.23
C ASP A 345 -23.43 14.65 -27.18
N ALA A 346 -24.25 14.61 -26.12
CA ALA A 346 -24.25 15.59 -25.05
C ALA A 346 -23.05 15.44 -24.09
N TRP A 347 -22.35 14.30 -24.15
CA TRP A 347 -21.17 14.07 -23.31
C TRP A 347 -19.96 14.85 -23.87
N PRO A 348 -19.35 15.77 -23.08
CA PRO A 348 -18.19 16.51 -23.54
C PRO A 348 -17.05 15.55 -23.86
N ASN A 349 -16.53 15.59 -25.09
CA ASN A 349 -15.35 14.82 -25.47
C ASN A 349 -14.15 15.29 -24.62
N PRO A 350 -13.59 14.45 -23.72
CA PRO A 350 -12.49 14.86 -22.85
C PRO A 350 -11.22 15.22 -23.63
N LEU A 351 -11.06 14.71 -24.87
CA LEU A 351 -9.94 15.01 -25.75
C LEU A 351 -10.06 16.36 -26.47
N ARG A 352 -11.26 16.95 -26.57
CA ARG A 352 -11.40 18.32 -27.11
C ARG A 352 -11.00 19.41 -26.11
N ARG A 353 -10.86 19.06 -24.82
CA ARG A 353 -10.45 20.00 -23.76
C ARG A 353 -8.92 20.17 -23.66
N ILE A 354 -8.16 19.23 -24.24
CA ILE A 354 -6.71 19.31 -24.37
C ILE A 354 -6.49 19.76 -25.80
N GLY A 355 -6.23 21.05 -26.03
CA GLY A 355 -6.06 21.60 -27.38
C GLY A 355 -4.84 20.99 -28.08
N VAL A 356 -5.05 19.86 -28.77
CA VAL A 356 -4.16 19.25 -29.75
C VAL A 356 -4.81 19.32 -31.12
#